data_AF-A0A950XWN4-F1
#
_entry.id   AF-A0A950XWN4-F1
#
_cell.length_a   1.000
_cell.length_b   1.000
_cell.length_c   1.000
_cell.angle_alpha   90.00
_cell.angle_beta   90.00
_cell.angle_gamma   90.00
#
_symmetry.space_group_name_H-M   'P 1'
#
loop_
_entity.id
_entity.type
_entity.pdbx_description
1 polymer ?
#
loop_
_entity_poly.entity_id
_entity_poly.type
_entity_poly.pdbx_seq_one_letter_code
_entity_poly.pdbx_strand_id
1 'polypeptide(L)'
;MATSETQPDEVGATPAAPSTQKTGRALDGVTRVLTDEEFASPGARKMLLEELQRLSDENNLLQPYRDKYHAVDKQLAKLEEKLQTKRSVEIVSGSCIAIGGALIGFALSSQSSPSSLPFGICGGVLLLGGIVAKAIKL
;
A
#
# COMPACT_ATOMS: atom_id res chain seq x y z
N MET A 1 27.57 -23.62 14.01
CA MET A 1 27.21 -25.05 14.05
C MET A 1 26.69 -25.34 15.45
N ALA A 2 25.37 -25.41 15.60
CA ALA A 2 24.72 -25.88 16.82
C ALA A 2 23.86 -27.08 16.39
N THR A 3 24.27 -28.28 16.82
CA THR A 3 23.53 -29.52 16.62
C THR A 3 22.38 -29.54 17.60
N SER A 4 21.14 -29.43 17.10
CA SER A 4 19.94 -29.67 17.89
C SER A 4 19.88 -31.16 18.20
N GLU A 5 20.08 -31.51 19.45
CA GLU A 5 19.95 -32.86 19.99
C GLU A 5 18.46 -33.21 20.03
N THR A 6 18.05 -34.17 19.20
CA THR A 6 16.65 -34.61 19.10
C THR A 6 16.29 -35.45 20.33
N GLN A 7 15.38 -34.97 21.16
CA GLN A 7 14.83 -35.68 22.33
C GLN A 7 14.07 -36.95 21.89
N PRO A 8 14.18 -38.09 22.61
CA PRO A 8 13.67 -39.39 22.16
C PRO A 8 12.13 -39.54 22.17
N ASP A 9 11.40 -38.58 22.72
CA ASP A 9 9.94 -38.65 22.87
C ASP A 9 9.15 -38.16 21.64
N GLU A 10 9.84 -37.68 20.59
CA GLU A 10 9.23 -37.17 19.35
C GLU A 10 9.17 -38.22 18.22
N VAL A 11 9.58 -39.47 18.48
CA VAL A 11 9.53 -40.55 17.47
C VAL A 11 8.13 -41.18 17.46
N GLY A 12 7.21 -40.53 16.75
CA GLY A 12 5.87 -41.07 16.50
C GLY A 12 4.73 -40.06 16.53
N ALA A 13 5.00 -38.79 16.87
CA ALA A 13 4.00 -37.74 16.81
C ALA A 13 3.72 -37.37 15.35
N THR A 14 2.61 -37.87 14.80
CA THR A 14 2.05 -37.29 13.56
C THR A 14 1.60 -35.85 13.86
N PRO A 15 2.07 -34.84 13.10
CA PRO A 15 1.63 -33.47 13.29
C PRO A 15 0.11 -33.41 13.16
N ALA A 16 -0.57 -32.93 14.19
CA ALA A 16 -2.01 -32.70 14.13
C ALA A 16 -2.27 -31.72 12.99
N ALA A 17 -3.11 -32.13 12.03
CA ALA A 17 -3.53 -31.27 10.94
C ALA A 17 -4.09 -29.96 11.52
N PRO A 18 -3.76 -28.79 10.93
CA PRO A 18 -4.28 -27.52 11.40
C PRO A 18 -5.80 -27.60 11.46
N SER A 19 -6.38 -27.21 12.60
CA SER A 19 -7.84 -27.24 12.76
C SER A 19 -8.45 -26.32 11.71
N THR A 20 -9.13 -26.92 10.72
CA THR A 20 -9.91 -26.17 9.75
C THR A 20 -10.93 -25.36 10.53
N GLN A 21 -10.75 -24.05 10.59
CA GLN A 21 -11.75 -23.16 11.17
C GLN A 21 -13.07 -23.43 10.44
N LYS A 22 -14.05 -24.00 11.15
CA LYS A 22 -15.37 -24.28 10.58
C LYS A 22 -15.99 -22.93 10.21
N THR A 23 -15.94 -22.60 8.92
CA THR A 23 -16.60 -21.41 8.37
C THR A 23 -18.11 -21.61 8.48
N GLY A 24 -18.75 -20.98 9.47
CA GLY A 24 -20.13 -20.46 9.46
C GLY A 24 -21.32 -21.30 8.95
N ARG A 25 -21.14 -22.57 8.60
CA ARG A 25 -22.15 -23.42 7.92
C ARG A 25 -23.12 -24.11 8.87
N ALA A 26 -23.23 -23.65 10.11
CA ALA A 26 -24.13 -24.25 11.10
C ALA A 26 -25.62 -24.14 10.73
N LEU A 27 -25.96 -23.25 9.78
CA LEU A 27 -27.34 -22.96 9.36
C LEU A 27 -27.60 -23.30 7.89
N ASP A 28 -26.66 -23.92 7.17
CA ASP A 28 -26.78 -24.22 5.73
C ASP A 28 -27.89 -25.25 5.43
N GLY A 29 -28.32 -26.01 6.45
CA GLY A 29 -29.41 -27.00 6.37
C GLY A 29 -30.81 -26.46 6.70
N VAL A 30 -30.93 -25.18 7.06
CA VAL A 30 -32.24 -24.56 7.37
C VAL A 30 -32.81 -23.94 6.11
N THR A 31 -33.97 -24.44 5.66
CA THR A 31 -34.69 -23.87 4.52
C THR A 31 -35.11 -22.43 4.87
N ARG A 32 -34.55 -21.43 4.16
CA ARG A 32 -34.86 -20.01 4.37
C ARG A 32 -36.25 -19.59 3.87
N VAL A 33 -36.98 -20.50 3.24
CA VAL A 33 -38.29 -20.24 2.64
C VAL A 33 -39.35 -20.51 3.69
N LEU A 34 -40.08 -19.47 4.08
CA LEU A 34 -41.28 -19.58 4.91
C LEU A 34 -42.46 -20.01 4.03
N THR A 35 -43.25 -20.96 4.50
CA THR A 35 -44.55 -21.28 3.90
C THR A 35 -45.57 -20.18 4.19
N ASP A 36 -46.65 -20.07 3.40
CA ASP A 36 -47.67 -19.02 3.58
C ASP A 36 -48.34 -19.08 4.97
N GLU A 37 -48.48 -20.29 5.53
CA GLU A 37 -49.03 -20.53 6.87
C GLU A 37 -48.08 -20.01 7.98
N GLU A 38 -46.78 -20.23 7.83
CA GLU A 38 -45.76 -19.74 8.77
C GLU A 38 -45.57 -18.22 8.66
N PHE A 39 -45.67 -17.67 7.44
CA PHE A 39 -45.63 -16.24 7.19
C PHE A 39 -46.88 -15.51 7.71
N ALA A 40 -48.05 -16.15 7.67
CA ALA A 40 -49.27 -15.60 8.25
C ALA A 40 -49.16 -15.41 9.78
N SER A 41 -48.23 -16.10 10.45
CA SER A 41 -48.01 -15.91 11.88
C SER A 41 -47.54 -14.47 12.20
N PRO A 42 -48.07 -13.83 13.25
CA PRO A 42 -47.65 -12.49 13.64
C PRO A 42 -46.20 -12.44 14.15
N GLY A 43 -45.68 -13.55 14.68
CA GLY A 43 -44.29 -13.66 15.15
C GLY A 43 -43.27 -13.59 14.01
N ALA A 44 -43.46 -14.38 12.95
CA ALA A 44 -42.56 -14.38 11.80
C ALA A 44 -42.53 -13.00 11.11
N ARG A 45 -43.68 -12.34 10.94
CA ARG A 45 -43.76 -11.00 10.32
C ARG A 45 -43.04 -9.93 11.14
N LYS A 46 -43.19 -9.93 12.47
CA LYS A 46 -42.49 -8.97 13.34
C LYS A 46 -40.98 -9.21 13.34
N MET A 47 -40.56 -10.46 13.40
CA MET A 47 -39.14 -10.83 13.32
C MET A 47 -38.51 -10.39 11.99
N LEU A 48 -39.16 -10.67 10.85
CA LEU A 48 -38.66 -10.25 9.54
C LEU A 48 -38.62 -8.72 9.40
N LEU A 49 -39.61 -8.01 9.94
CA LEU A 49 -39.65 -6.56 9.90
C LEU A 49 -38.54 -5.95 10.76
N GLU A 50 -38.31 -6.49 11.96
CA GLU A 50 -37.23 -6.09 12.86
C GLU A 50 -35.86 -6.34 12.22
N GLU A 51 -35.69 -7.50 11.58
CA GLU A 51 -34.46 -7.84 10.89
C GLU A 51 -34.22 -6.94 9.68
N LEU A 52 -35.26 -6.64 8.90
CA LEU A 52 -35.18 -5.71 7.77
C LEU A 52 -34.84 -4.28 8.24
N GLN A 53 -35.42 -3.84 9.36
CA GLN A 53 -35.09 -2.55 9.98
C GLN A 53 -33.63 -2.53 10.43
N ARG A 54 -33.17 -3.58 11.13
CA ARG A 54 -31.77 -3.72 11.57
C ARG A 54 -30.80 -3.65 10.39
N LEU A 55 -31.06 -4.44 9.34
CA LEU A 55 -30.25 -4.43 8.12
C LEU A 55 -30.28 -3.07 7.42
N SER A 56 -31.42 -2.38 7.40
CA SER A 56 -31.51 -1.04 6.81
C SER A 56 -30.68 -0.03 7.60
N ASP A 57 -30.74 -0.08 8.94
CA ASP A 57 -29.98 0.82 9.80
C ASP A 57 -28.48 0.56 9.70
N GLU A 58 -28.06 -0.71 9.65
CA GLU A 58 -26.68 -1.11 9.39
C GLU A 58 -26.20 -0.62 8.01
N ASN A 59 -27.01 -0.76 6.96
CA ASN A 59 -26.65 -0.30 5.62
C ASN A 59 -26.53 1.23 5.56
N ASN A 60 -27.48 1.94 6.19
CA ASN A 60 -27.45 3.40 6.31
C ASN A 60 -26.22 3.88 7.09
N LEU A 61 -25.75 3.12 8.08
CA LEU A 61 -24.50 3.40 8.79
C LEU A 61 -23.28 3.14 7.90
N LEU A 62 -23.26 2.04 7.16
CA LEU A 62 -22.09 1.60 6.37
C LEU A 62 -21.83 2.47 5.13
N GLN A 63 -22.88 2.97 4.47
CA GLN A 63 -22.74 3.82 3.29
C GLN A 63 -21.81 5.03 3.49
N PRO A 64 -21.99 5.89 4.51
CA PRO A 64 -21.10 7.03 4.72
C PRO A 64 -19.69 6.61 5.11
N TYR A 65 -19.49 5.47 5.78
CA TYR A 65 -18.14 4.96 6.05
C TYR A 65 -17.42 4.53 4.77
N ARG A 66 -18.12 3.81 3.88
CA ARG A 66 -17.60 3.43 2.57
C ARG A 66 -17.22 4.66 1.74
N ASP A 67 -18.08 5.67 1.71
CA ASP A 67 -17.84 6.87 0.92
C ASP A 67 -16.66 7.68 1.48
N LYS A 68 -16.55 7.79 2.81
CA LYS A 68 -15.38 8.40 3.48
C LYS A 68 -14.10 7.62 3.20
N TYR A 69 -14.16 6.29 3.27
CA TYR A 69 -13.02 5.42 2.96
C TYR A 69 -12.52 5.68 1.54
N HIS A 70 -13.41 5.65 0.54
CA HIS A 70 -13.02 5.93 -0.85
C HIS A 70 -12.55 7.38 -1.06
N ALA A 71 -13.08 8.35 -0.32
CA ALA A 71 -12.61 9.73 -0.39
C ALA A 71 -11.17 9.86 0.13
N VAL A 72 -10.88 9.26 1.28
CA VAL A 72 -9.54 9.26 1.90
C VAL A 72 -8.56 8.47 1.04
N ASP A 73 -8.93 7.29 0.58
CA ASP A 73 -8.11 6.43 -0.28
C ASP A 73 -7.70 7.17 -1.57
N LYS A 74 -8.65 7.86 -2.23
CA LYS A 74 -8.35 8.72 -3.38
C LYS A 74 -7.41 9.87 -3.05
N GLN A 75 -7.54 10.49 -1.87
CA GLN A 75 -6.64 11.57 -1.46
C GLN A 75 -5.23 11.04 -1.17
N LEU A 76 -5.14 9.88 -0.54
CA LEU A 76 -3.88 9.19 -0.26
C LEU A 76 -3.16 8.87 -1.58
N ALA A 77 -3.85 8.24 -2.53
CA ALA A 77 -3.28 7.94 -3.85
C ALA A 77 -2.74 9.19 -4.56
N LYS A 78 -3.48 10.32 -4.53
CA LYS A 78 -3.01 11.59 -5.09
C LYS A 78 -1.78 12.14 -4.36
N LEU A 79 -1.71 12.01 -3.03
CA LEU A 79 -0.57 12.46 -2.24
C LEU A 79 0.67 11.59 -2.49
N GLU A 80 0.48 10.28 -2.58
CA GLU A 80 1.53 9.32 -2.86
C GLU A 80 2.14 9.57 -4.25
N GLU A 81 1.32 9.77 -5.28
CA GLU A 81 1.79 10.11 -6.63
C GLU A 81 2.62 11.41 -6.63
N LYS A 82 2.15 12.45 -5.92
CA LYS A 82 2.88 13.70 -5.75
C LYS A 82 4.21 13.49 -5.04
N LEU A 83 4.23 12.65 -4.00
CA LEU A 83 5.44 12.34 -3.24
C LEU A 83 6.46 11.57 -4.08
N GLN A 84 6.01 10.56 -4.83
CA GLN A 84 6.88 9.81 -5.76
C GLN A 84 7.48 10.75 -6.81
N THR A 85 6.68 11.66 -7.36
CA THR A 85 7.14 12.68 -8.31
C THR A 85 8.15 13.65 -7.67
N LYS A 86 7.96 14.05 -6.41
CA LYS A 86 8.93 14.90 -5.70
C LYS A 86 10.24 14.14 -5.43
N ARG A 87 10.16 12.89 -4.99
CA ARG A 87 11.33 12.04 -4.72
C ARG A 87 12.17 11.83 -5.97
N SER A 88 11.56 11.56 -7.12
CA SER A 88 12.32 11.38 -8.37
C SER A 88 13.07 12.66 -8.77
N VAL A 89 12.47 13.84 -8.60
CA VAL A 89 13.12 15.13 -8.85
C VAL A 89 14.27 15.39 -7.88
N GLU A 90 14.12 15.05 -6.60
CA GLU A 90 15.20 15.18 -5.62
C GLU A 90 16.40 14.29 -5.96
N ILE A 91 16.15 13.04 -6.35
CA ILE A 91 17.21 12.11 -6.76
C ILE A 91 17.92 12.62 -8.02
N VAL A 92 17.18 13.09 -9.01
CA VAL A 92 17.75 13.61 -10.27
C VAL A 92 18.52 14.91 -10.05
N SER A 93 17.95 15.87 -9.32
CA SER A 93 18.65 17.14 -9.03
C SER A 93 19.89 16.91 -8.16
N GLY A 94 19.81 16.03 -7.16
CA GLY A 94 20.94 15.63 -6.33
C GLY A 94 22.05 14.95 -7.14
N SER A 95 21.72 14.04 -8.06
CA SER A 95 22.70 13.39 -8.92
C SER A 95 23.34 14.35 -9.91
N CYS A 96 22.55 15.26 -10.51
CA CYS A 96 23.08 16.30 -11.40
C CYS A 96 24.07 17.23 -10.69
N ILE A 97 23.76 17.66 -9.45
CA ILE A 97 24.67 18.51 -8.67
C ILE A 97 25.95 17.75 -8.29
N ALA A 98 25.82 16.50 -7.84
CA ALA A 98 26.96 15.68 -7.44
C ALA A 98 27.90 15.38 -8.62
N ILE A 99 27.34 14.91 -9.75
CA ILE A 99 28.10 14.61 -10.96
C ILE A 99 28.66 15.90 -11.57
N GLY A 100 27.86 16.97 -11.64
CA GLY A 100 28.29 18.26 -12.15
C GLY A 100 29.47 18.83 -11.35
N GLY A 101 29.39 18.80 -10.02
CA GLY A 101 30.47 19.22 -9.13
C GLY A 101 31.73 18.37 -9.28
N ALA A 102 31.59 17.04 -9.41
CA ALA A 102 32.71 16.14 -9.63
C ALA A 102 33.42 16.42 -10.97
N LEU A 103 32.66 16.65 -12.05
CA LEU A 103 33.20 16.97 -13.36
C LEU A 103 33.92 18.32 -13.39
N ILE A 104 33.38 19.34 -12.70
CA ILE A 104 34.07 20.63 -12.54
C ILE A 104 35.36 20.45 -11.74
N GLY A 105 35.32 19.71 -10.63
CA GLY A 105 36.52 19.42 -9.84
C GLY A 105 37.60 18.70 -10.66
N PHE A 106 37.20 17.73 -11.49
CA PHE A 106 38.11 17.05 -12.41
C PHE A 106 38.69 17.99 -13.48
N ALA A 107 37.86 18.84 -14.07
CA ALA A 107 38.28 19.83 -15.07
C ALA A 107 39.29 20.82 -14.47
N LEU A 108 39.07 21.28 -13.23
CA LEU A 108 40.00 22.16 -12.52
C LEU A 108 41.33 21.46 -12.19
N SER A 109 41.30 20.18 -11.87
CA SER A 109 42.50 19.38 -11.59
C SER A 109 43.35 19.11 -12.84
N SER A 110 42.72 19.02 -14.02
CA SER A 110 43.37 18.66 -15.29
C SER A 110 43.49 19.82 -16.29
N GLN A 111 43.60 21.07 -15.83
CA GLN A 111 43.62 22.28 -16.69
C GLN A 111 44.71 22.28 -17.78
N SER A 112 45.80 21.54 -17.58
CA SER A 112 46.90 21.40 -18.54
C SER A 112 46.59 20.44 -19.70
N SER A 113 45.49 19.68 -19.63
CA SER A 113 45.03 18.80 -20.70
C SER A 113 43.99 19.49 -21.58
N PRO A 114 44.12 19.46 -22.93
CA PRO A 114 43.13 20.04 -23.83
C PRO A 114 41.76 19.35 -23.76
N SER A 115 41.70 18.14 -23.19
CA SER A 115 40.47 17.39 -22.94
C SER A 115 39.68 17.86 -21.72
N SER A 116 40.19 18.77 -20.89
CA SER A 116 39.53 19.20 -19.64
C SER A 116 38.34 20.15 -19.85
N LEU A 117 38.38 20.97 -20.90
CA LEU A 117 37.35 21.95 -21.25
C LEU A 117 35.94 21.34 -21.43
N PRO A 118 35.73 20.26 -22.23
CA PRO A 118 34.41 19.66 -22.39
C PRO A 118 33.84 19.10 -21.07
N PHE A 119 34.67 18.57 -20.17
CA PHE A 119 34.21 18.11 -18.85
C PHE A 119 33.76 19.27 -17.97
N GLY A 120 34.45 20.42 -18.04
CA GLY A 120 34.05 21.63 -17.32
C GLY A 120 32.71 22.18 -17.80
N ILE A 121 32.48 22.22 -19.12
CA ILE A 121 31.20 22.67 -19.70
C ILE A 121 30.07 21.71 -19.34
N CYS A 122 30.27 20.41 -19.52
CA CYS A 122 29.29 19.39 -19.15
C CYS A 122 28.95 19.47 -17.65
N GLY A 123 29.98 19.58 -16.81
CA GLY A 123 29.82 19.73 -15.36
C GLY A 123 29.04 20.99 -14.99
N GLY A 124 29.34 22.14 -15.60
CA GLY A 124 28.63 23.39 -15.40
C GLY A 124 27.15 23.32 -15.79
N VAL A 125 26.83 22.71 -16.94
CA VAL A 125 25.45 22.51 -17.39
C VAL A 125 24.68 21.60 -16.43
N LEU A 126 25.27 20.49 -15.99
CA LEU A 126 24.64 19.58 -15.02
C LEU A 126 24.39 20.27 -13.67
N LEU A 127 25.36 21.06 -13.20
CA LEU A 127 25.26 21.75 -11.91
C LEU A 127 24.17 22.84 -11.95
N LEU A 128 24.16 23.67 -13.00
CA LEU A 128 23.10 24.67 -13.21
C LEU A 128 21.73 24.01 -13.38
N GLY A 129 21.64 22.94 -14.18
CA GLY A 129 20.41 22.19 -14.38
C GLY A 129 19.87 21.61 -13.07
N GLY A 130 20.73 21.04 -12.23
CA GLY A 130 20.36 20.54 -10.91
C GLY A 130 19.88 21.63 -9.94
N ILE A 131 20.54 22.80 -9.92
CA ILE A 131 20.13 23.95 -9.12
C ILE A 131 18.75 24.47 -9.58
N VAL A 132 18.57 24.67 -10.88
CA VAL A 132 17.30 25.15 -11.45
C VAL A 132 16.17 24.15 -11.21
N ALA A 133 16.43 22.85 -11.39
CA ALA A 133 15.46 21.79 -11.11
C ALA A 133 15.01 21.79 -9.65
N LYS A 134 15.92 22.11 -8.72
CA LYS A 134 15.61 22.27 -7.29
C LYS A 134 14.84 23.57 -7.01
N ALA A 135 15.17 24.66 -7.70
CA ALA A 135 14.56 25.98 -7.49
C ALA A 135 13.13 26.09 -8.04
N ILE A 136 12.80 25.43 -9.15
CA ILE A 136 11.46 25.50 -9.78
C ILE A 136 10.40 24.67 -9.03
N LYS A 137 10.81 23.73 -8.15
CA LYS A 137 9.91 22.80 -7.44
C LYS A 137 9.94 22.93 -5.90
N LEU A 138 10.57 23.99 -5.39
CA LEU A 138 10.22 24.59 -4.10
C LEU A 138 8.83 25.23 -4.19
#